data_AF-A0A0Q8EU42-F1
#
_entry.id   AF-A0A0Q8EU42-F1
#
_cell.length_a   1.000
_cell.length_b   1.000
_cell.length_c   1.000
_cell.angle_alpha   90.00
_cell.angle_beta   90.00
_cell.angle_gamma   90.00
#
_symmetry.space_group_name_H-M   'P 1'
#
loop_
_entity.id
_entity.type
_entity.pdbx_description
1 polymer ?
#
loop_
_entity_poly.entity_id
_entity_poly.type
_entity_poly.pdbx_seq_one_letter_code
_entity_poly.pdbx_strand_id
1 'polypeptide(L)'
;MQVPFKAVSELGRTVDPGRLAGLRGGDGTQVDNLIDVDGSVDGNTAHHVTTGTNSVADGAFNNASGINTVIQNTGNNVLIQNAMIVTVDFTGGGPP
;
A
#
# COMPACT_ATOMS: atom_id res chain seq x y z
N MET A 1 30.03 42.02 -10.24
CA MET A 1 30.58 41.98 -8.87
C MET A 1 30.38 40.55 -8.35
N GLN A 2 31.41 39.71 -8.48
CA GLN A 2 31.38 38.30 -8.09
C GLN A 2 31.79 38.23 -6.61
N VAL A 3 30.91 37.78 -5.72
CA VAL A 3 31.31 37.50 -4.34
C VAL A 3 32.26 36.29 -4.32
N PRO A 4 33.48 36.43 -3.80
CA PRO A 4 34.42 35.31 -3.75
C PRO A 4 33.96 34.31 -2.69
N PHE A 5 33.61 33.10 -3.10
CA PHE A 5 33.44 31.99 -2.16
C PHE A 5 34.83 31.53 -1.71
N LYS A 6 35.14 31.69 -0.42
CA LYS A 6 36.35 31.14 0.18
C LYS A 6 36.08 29.67 0.51
N ALA A 7 36.77 28.75 -0.15
CA ALA A 7 36.68 27.34 0.19
C ALA A 7 37.13 27.15 1.64
N VAL A 8 36.22 26.67 2.51
CA VAL A 8 36.54 26.35 3.89
C VAL A 8 37.19 24.97 3.90
N SER A 9 38.52 24.92 4.02
CA SER A 9 39.30 23.67 4.03
C SER A 9 38.97 22.76 5.22
N GLU A 10 38.28 23.27 6.24
CA GLU A 10 37.94 22.54 7.47
C GLU A 10 36.65 21.71 7.37
N LEU A 11 35.91 21.79 6.25
CA LEU A 11 34.67 21.03 6.04
C LEU A 11 34.89 19.65 5.40
N GLY A 12 36.14 19.26 5.12
CA GLY A 12 36.49 17.97 4.54
C GLY A 12 36.28 17.87 3.03
N ARG A 13 36.63 16.70 2.46
CA ARG A 13 36.50 16.43 1.02
C ARG A 13 35.03 16.45 0.57
N THR A 14 34.76 17.06 -0.57
CA THR A 14 33.42 17.02 -1.19
C THR A 14 33.05 15.56 -1.46
N VAL A 15 31.87 15.14 -0.99
CA VAL A 15 31.35 13.82 -1.27
C VAL A 15 30.70 13.85 -2.65
N ASP A 16 30.94 12.80 -3.44
CA ASP A 16 30.32 12.61 -4.75
C ASP A 16 28.78 12.72 -4.66
N PRO A 17 28.08 13.43 -5.58
CA PRO A 17 26.63 13.60 -5.52
C PRO A 17 25.82 12.29 -5.49
N GLY A 18 26.28 11.24 -6.19
CA GLY A 18 25.64 9.92 -6.17
C GLY A 18 25.85 9.22 -4.82
N ARG A 19 27.05 9.35 -4.25
CA ARG A 19 27.34 8.88 -2.89
C ARG A 19 26.55 9.68 -1.82
N LEU A 20 26.38 10.99 -1.99
CA LEU A 20 25.50 11.81 -1.17
C LEU A 20 24.04 11.39 -1.33
N ALA A 21 23.58 11.00 -2.51
CA ALA A 21 22.22 10.50 -2.70
C ALA A 21 21.96 9.19 -1.92
N GLY A 22 22.93 8.27 -1.87
CA GLY A 22 22.81 7.05 -1.05
C GLY A 22 22.97 7.27 0.46
N LEU A 23 23.71 8.32 0.87
CA LEU A 23 23.96 8.67 2.28
C LEU A 23 22.95 9.64 2.89
N ARG A 24 22.30 10.49 2.06
CA ARG A 24 21.10 11.26 2.44
C ARG A 24 20.01 10.22 2.62
N GLY A 25 19.94 9.65 3.82
CA GLY A 25 19.16 8.46 4.18
C GLY A 25 17.95 8.33 3.27
N GLY A 26 18.09 7.52 2.21
CA GLY A 26 17.08 7.32 1.20
C GLY A 26 15.92 6.62 1.86
N ASP A 27 15.09 7.40 2.54
CA ASP A 27 13.89 6.96 3.23
C ASP A 27 12.77 6.60 2.25
N GLY A 28 13.00 6.80 0.95
CA GLY A 28 12.10 6.42 -0.14
C GLY A 28 11.81 4.92 -0.25
N THR A 29 12.40 4.05 0.58
CA THR A 29 12.10 2.60 0.59
C THR A 29 11.52 2.09 1.90
N GLN A 30 11.27 2.92 2.91
CA GLN A 30 10.61 2.45 4.12
C GLN A 30 9.11 2.70 4.05
N VAL A 31 8.44 1.86 3.26
CA VAL A 31 6.98 1.76 3.27
C VAL A 31 6.60 0.73 4.33
N ASP A 32 5.95 1.18 5.41
CA ASP A 32 5.37 0.26 6.39
C ASP A 32 3.92 -0.06 6.00
N ASN A 33 3.75 -1.22 5.38
CA ASN A 33 2.47 -1.71 4.88
C ASN A 33 1.92 -2.75 5.87
N LEU A 34 1.33 -2.27 6.96
CA LEU A 34 0.74 -3.15 7.96
C LEU A 34 -0.77 -3.30 7.77
N ILE A 35 -1.23 -4.53 7.62
CA ILE A 35 -2.62 -4.92 7.78
C ILE A 35 -2.75 -5.52 9.18
N ASP A 36 -3.52 -4.86 10.03
CA ASP A 36 -3.89 -5.36 11.35
C ASP A 36 -5.40 -5.60 11.36
N VAL A 37 -5.80 -6.86 11.52
CA VAL A 37 -7.19 -7.29 11.35
C VAL A 37 -7.55 -8.30 12.43
N ASP A 38 -8.24 -7.79 13.44
CA ASP A 38 -8.81 -8.55 14.54
C ASP A 38 -10.31 -8.70 14.38
N GLY A 39 -10.82 -9.86 14.77
CA GLY A 39 -12.24 -10.02 14.98
C GLY A 39 -12.60 -11.39 15.50
N SER A 40 -13.75 -11.43 16.18
CA SER A 40 -14.32 -12.65 16.73
C SER A 40 -15.80 -12.77 16.38
N VAL A 41 -16.29 -14.00 16.33
CA VAL A 41 -17.71 -14.33 16.19
C VAL A 41 -18.06 -15.27 17.32
N ASP A 42 -18.55 -14.72 18.43
CA ASP A 42 -18.83 -15.48 19.64
C ASP A 42 -20.29 -15.32 20.10
N GLY A 43 -20.81 -16.37 20.76
CA GLY A 43 -22.14 -16.36 21.36
C GLY A 43 -23.30 -16.48 20.37
N ASN A 44 -23.04 -16.83 19.11
CA ASN A 44 -24.07 -16.85 18.09
C ASN A 44 -24.90 -18.14 18.09
N THR A 45 -26.23 -17.98 18.03
CA THR A 45 -27.18 -19.05 17.77
C THR A 45 -28.03 -18.67 16.55
N ALA A 46 -28.26 -19.61 15.64
CA ALA A 46 -29.07 -19.40 14.45
C ALA A 46 -30.15 -20.49 14.38
N HIS A 47 -31.42 -20.10 14.42
CA HIS A 47 -32.57 -21.00 14.34
C HIS A 47 -33.54 -20.52 13.26
N HIS A 48 -34.14 -21.46 12.52
CA HIS A 48 -35.06 -21.18 11.41
C HIS A 48 -34.49 -20.26 10.33
N VAL A 49 -33.19 -20.34 10.03
CA VAL A 49 -32.60 -19.43 9.05
C VAL A 49 -32.59 -20.02 7.65
N THR A 50 -33.12 -19.25 6.71
CA THR A 50 -32.96 -19.49 5.27
C THR A 50 -31.88 -18.54 4.76
N THR A 51 -30.80 -19.09 4.23
CA THR A 51 -29.71 -18.32 3.64
C THR A 51 -29.99 -18.02 2.17
N GLY A 52 -29.50 -16.89 1.68
CA GLY A 52 -29.70 -16.44 0.29
C GLY A 52 -28.69 -17.02 -0.70
N THR A 53 -28.91 -16.77 -2.00
CA THR A 53 -27.92 -17.06 -3.05
C THR A 53 -26.85 -15.99 -3.10
N ASN A 54 -25.59 -16.43 -3.11
CA ASN A 54 -24.43 -15.57 -3.11
C ASN A 54 -23.88 -15.48 -4.54
N SER A 55 -24.64 -14.90 -5.46
CA SER A 55 -24.35 -15.04 -6.89
C SER A 55 -23.75 -13.76 -7.47
N VAL A 56 -22.56 -13.89 -8.05
CA VAL A 56 -22.07 -12.98 -9.09
C VAL A 56 -22.58 -13.51 -10.43
N ALA A 57 -23.37 -12.71 -11.13
CA ALA A 57 -23.99 -13.11 -12.41
C ALA A 57 -23.08 -12.84 -13.61
N ASP A 58 -23.48 -13.38 -14.77
CA ASP A 58 -22.78 -13.18 -16.03
C ASP A 58 -22.65 -11.68 -16.35
N GLY A 59 -21.43 -11.28 -16.69
CA GLY A 59 -21.10 -9.90 -17.02
C GLY A 59 -20.89 -8.94 -15.85
N ALA A 60 -20.93 -9.42 -14.60
CA ALA A 60 -20.76 -8.58 -13.41
C ALA A 60 -19.44 -7.78 -13.37
N PHE A 61 -18.41 -8.25 -14.08
CA PHE A 61 -17.13 -7.55 -14.20
C PHE A 61 -16.71 -7.33 -15.66
N ASN A 62 -17.66 -7.36 -16.61
CA ASN A 62 -17.34 -7.02 -17.99
C ASN A 62 -16.83 -5.58 -18.06
N ASN A 63 -15.71 -5.37 -18.77
CA ASN A 63 -14.99 -4.10 -18.86
C ASN A 63 -14.43 -3.57 -17.53
N ALA A 64 -14.37 -4.40 -16.48
CA ALA A 64 -13.73 -3.99 -15.24
C ALA A 64 -12.21 -3.85 -15.48
N SER A 65 -11.67 -2.68 -15.14
CA SER A 65 -10.26 -2.34 -15.29
C SER A 65 -9.70 -1.84 -13.97
N GLY A 66 -8.45 -2.16 -13.66
CA GLY A 66 -7.86 -1.94 -12.34
C GLY A 66 -8.12 -3.10 -11.39
N ILE A 67 -8.23 -2.82 -10.10
CA ILE A 67 -8.37 -3.84 -9.05
C ILE A 67 -9.84 -3.95 -8.64
N ASN A 68 -10.39 -5.16 -8.74
CA ASN A 68 -11.74 -5.48 -8.32
C ASN A 68 -11.69 -6.48 -7.17
N THR A 69 -12.34 -6.18 -6.05
CA THR A 69 -12.47 -7.11 -4.93
C THR A 69 -13.94 -7.42 -4.68
N VAL A 70 -14.23 -8.70 -4.48
CA VAL A 70 -15.59 -9.19 -4.29
C VAL A 70 -15.54 -10.12 -3.11
N ILE A 71 -16.35 -9.79 -2.10
CA ILE A 71 -16.46 -10.65 -0.93
C ILE A 71 -17.93 -10.88 -0.70
N GLN A 72 -18.28 -12.15 -0.71
CA GLN A 72 -19.66 -12.56 -0.75
C GLN A 72 -19.90 -13.50 0.43
N ASN A 73 -20.96 -13.27 1.19
CA ASN A 73 -21.38 -14.24 2.21
C ASN A 73 -22.89 -14.26 2.31
N THR A 74 -23.46 -15.47 2.33
CA THR A 74 -24.90 -15.68 2.54
C THR A 74 -25.22 -16.46 3.80
N GLY A 75 -24.23 -16.74 4.63
CA GLY A 75 -24.39 -17.45 5.89
C GLY A 75 -24.78 -16.54 7.05
N ASN A 76 -25.10 -17.17 8.18
CA ASN A 76 -25.24 -16.51 9.48
C ASN A 76 -23.97 -16.72 10.29
N ASN A 77 -23.73 -15.83 11.25
CA ASN A 77 -22.58 -15.93 12.15
C ASN A 77 -21.27 -15.86 11.37
N VAL A 78 -21.18 -14.90 10.44
CA VAL A 78 -19.98 -14.70 9.66
C VAL A 78 -19.36 -13.35 9.98
N LEU A 79 -18.08 -13.40 10.33
CA LEU A 79 -17.17 -12.28 10.27
C LEU A 79 -16.39 -12.37 8.96
N ILE A 80 -16.41 -11.27 8.21
CA ILE A 80 -15.67 -11.13 6.98
C ILE A 80 -14.57 -10.10 7.21
N GLN A 81 -13.35 -10.51 6.96
CA GLN A 81 -12.15 -9.72 7.17
C GLN A 81 -11.37 -9.66 5.86
N ASN A 82 -11.47 -8.53 5.16
CA ASN A 82 -10.69 -8.28 3.95
C ASN A 82 -9.97 -6.95 4.09
N ALA A 83 -8.67 -6.99 3.89
CA ALA A 83 -7.82 -5.81 3.81
C ALA A 83 -6.88 -5.97 2.62
N MET A 84 -6.68 -4.87 1.89
CA MET A 84 -5.85 -4.84 0.70
C MET A 84 -5.02 -3.57 0.73
N ILE A 85 -3.70 -3.73 0.66
CA ILE A 85 -2.77 -2.63 0.46
C ILE A 85 -2.32 -2.64 -1.00
N VAL A 86 -2.44 -1.49 -1.65
CA VAL A 86 -1.98 -1.28 -3.03
C VAL A 86 -0.94 -0.18 -3.01
N THR A 87 0.31 -0.54 -3.26
CA THR A 87 1.42 0.41 -3.41
C THR A 87 1.78 0.51 -4.89
N VAL A 88 1.75 1.72 -5.43
CA VAL A 88 2.16 2.00 -6.81
C VAL A 88 3.35 2.94 -6.76
N ASP A 89 4.46 2.51 -7.35
CA ASP A 89 5.69 3.29 -7.50
C ASP A 89 5.99 3.47 -8.99
N PHE A 90 6.26 4.71 -9.37
CA PHE A 90 6.62 5.07 -10.74
C PHE A 90 8.13 5.35 -10.78
N THR A 91 8.95 4.30 -10.80
CA THR A 91 10.40 4.42 -10.93
C THR A 91 10.79 4.77 -12.38
N GLY A 92 10.57 6.03 -12.77
CA GLY A 92 10.83 6.50 -14.14
C GLY A 92 11.11 7.99 -14.29
N GLY A 93 11.45 8.69 -13.21
CA GLY A 93 11.74 10.13 -13.22
C GLY A 93 13.11 10.47 -12.63
N GLY A 94 14.18 9.83 -13.12
CA GLY A 94 15.53 10.36 -12.89
C GLY A 94 15.74 11.66 -13.67
N PRO A 95 16.53 12.63 -13.18
CA PRO A 95 16.91 13.79 -13.99
C PRO A 95 17.73 13.33 -15.22
N PRO A 96 17.69 14.06 -16.35
CA PRO A 96 18.56 13.76 -17.49
C PRO A 96 20.06 13.88 -17.14
#